data_AF-A0A3C1BM14-F1
#
_entry.id   AF-A0A3C1BM14-F1
#
_cell.length_a   1.000
_cell.length_b   1.000
_cell.length_c   1.000
_cell.angle_alpha   90.00
_cell.angle_beta   90.00
_cell.angle_gamma   90.00
#
_symmetry.space_group_name_H-M   'P 1'
#
loop_
_entity.id
_entity.type
_entity.pdbx_description
1 polymer ?
#
loop_
_entity_poly.entity_id
_entity_poly.type
_entity_poly.pdbx_seq_one_letter_code
_entity_poly.pdbx_strand_id
1 'polypeptide(L)'
;GTIVEAPMLKVRLTRARKASGAGRPRPLSGGRVLGEMEEYFLTSLSPGDTFVFAGETLKLEAVRDTEALVSRARDADAKVPSYQGGRFPISIHLAARVRAMLADPEQWQKLPAQVAQWLSLQAEISRVPDESGLLVETFARAARYYMTCYPFEGRLAHQTLGMLLTRRLERAGARPMGFVANDYALSVWGLRDVGLMIEQGSLRLEDLFSSDMLGDDLEAWLDESSLMKRTFRDCAMIGGLIEQQFPGQKKTGRQVTFSADLIFDVLRTHQPDHVLLQAARNDASTGLLEIGRLGHMLSRISGQITHCRLDHVSPLAVPVLMEMGKEPIRGAADDDLLGEAAARNTRLIMEASGLIGD
;
A
#
# COMPACT_ATOMS: atom_id res chain seq x y z
N GLY A 1 -1.64 -20.91 -10.40
CA GLY A 1 -2.99 -20.35 -10.23
C GLY A 1 -3.61 -20.13 -11.60
N THR A 2 -4.95 -20.19 -11.68
CA THR A 2 -5.70 -19.73 -12.85
C THR A 2 -5.58 -18.21 -12.93
N ILE A 3 -5.22 -17.69 -14.10
CA ILE A 3 -5.14 -16.24 -14.31
C ILE A 3 -6.57 -15.71 -14.42
N VAL A 4 -7.01 -14.95 -13.43
CA VAL A 4 -8.24 -14.16 -13.51
C VAL A 4 -7.84 -12.79 -14.04
N GLU A 5 -8.33 -12.42 -15.22
CA GLU A 5 -8.08 -11.08 -15.77
C GLU A 5 -8.65 -10.02 -14.83
N ALA A 6 -7.89 -8.94 -14.61
CA ALA A 6 -8.38 -7.79 -13.88
C ALA A 6 -9.64 -7.24 -14.58
N PRO A 7 -10.71 -6.93 -13.84
CA PRO A 7 -11.93 -6.42 -14.45
C PRO A 7 -11.64 -5.11 -15.18
N MET A 8 -12.07 -5.03 -16.44
CA MET A 8 -11.86 -3.88 -17.32
C MET A 8 -13.17 -3.12 -17.51
N LEU A 9 -13.10 -1.79 -17.51
CA LEU A 9 -14.22 -0.92 -17.89
C LEU A 9 -13.95 -0.28 -19.25
N LYS A 10 -15.01 -0.13 -20.05
CA LYS A 10 -14.93 0.60 -21.32
C LYS A 10 -14.83 2.10 -21.06
N VAL A 11 -13.79 2.73 -21.57
CA VAL A 11 -13.61 4.18 -21.52
C VAL A 11 -14.39 4.80 -22.67
N ARG A 12 -15.47 5.51 -22.37
CA ARG A 12 -16.41 6.05 -23.36
C ARG A 12 -16.48 7.58 -23.31
N LEU A 13 -16.21 8.22 -24.44
CA LEU A 13 -16.38 9.66 -24.58
C LEU A 13 -17.85 10.05 -24.41
N THR A 14 -18.10 11.11 -23.66
CA THR A 14 -19.39 11.78 -23.54
C THR A 14 -19.20 13.29 -23.72
N ARG A 15 -20.29 14.00 -24.01
CA ARG A 15 -20.26 15.46 -24.08
C ARG A 15 -20.20 16.00 -22.66
N ALA A 16 -19.22 16.85 -22.38
CA ALA A 16 -19.07 17.51 -21.07
C ALA A 16 -20.39 18.16 -20.63
N ARG A 17 -20.70 18.09 -19.32
CA ARG A 17 -21.83 18.82 -18.73
C ARG A 17 -21.65 20.31 -18.97
N LYS A 18 -22.29 20.87 -20.00
CA LYS A 18 -22.55 22.31 -20.05
C LYS A 18 -23.64 22.62 -19.03
N ALA A 19 -23.37 23.51 -18.09
CA ALA A 19 -24.40 24.12 -17.26
C ALA A 19 -25.35 24.90 -18.18
N SER A 20 -26.50 24.32 -18.52
CA SER A 20 -27.60 25.06 -19.13
C SER A 20 -28.27 25.87 -18.04
N GLY A 21 -28.48 27.18 -18.26
CA GLY A 21 -29.17 28.10 -17.36
C GLY A 21 -30.66 27.82 -17.12
N ALA A 22 -31.11 26.57 -17.22
CA ALA A 22 -32.45 26.11 -16.94
C ALA A 22 -32.43 24.68 -16.36
N GLY A 23 -32.35 24.59 -15.03
CA GLY A 23 -33.09 23.67 -14.15
C GLY A 23 -33.06 22.15 -14.30
N ARG A 24 -32.51 21.52 -15.36
CA ARG A 24 -32.41 20.05 -15.42
C ARG A 24 -31.14 19.56 -16.14
N PRO A 25 -30.27 18.77 -15.49
CA PRO A 25 -29.12 18.18 -16.15
C PRO A 25 -29.57 17.19 -17.23
N ARG A 26 -29.10 17.36 -18.47
CA ARG A 26 -29.30 16.38 -19.55
C ARG A 26 -28.66 15.03 -19.16
N PRO A 27 -29.29 13.89 -19.48
CA PRO A 27 -28.67 12.59 -19.29
C PRO A 27 -27.41 12.50 -20.15
N LEU A 28 -26.32 12.00 -19.56
CA LEU A 28 -25.08 11.67 -20.26
C LEU A 28 -25.41 10.63 -21.33
N SER A 29 -25.39 11.04 -22.60
CA SER A 29 -25.62 10.15 -23.75
C SER A 29 -24.27 9.64 -24.26
N GLY A 30 -24.19 8.34 -24.52
CA GLY A 30 -22.94 7.62 -24.80
C GLY A 30 -22.35 7.96 -26.16
N GLY A 31 -21.09 8.41 -26.19
CA GLY A 31 -20.30 8.63 -27.40
C GLY A 31 -19.34 7.47 -27.70
N ARG A 32 -18.26 7.76 -28.43
CA ARG A 32 -17.28 6.76 -28.93
C ARG A 32 -16.54 6.06 -27.77
N VAL A 33 -16.41 4.73 -27.84
CA VAL A 33 -15.51 3.97 -26.95
C VAL A 33 -14.07 4.16 -27.42
N LEU A 34 -13.20 4.58 -26.53
CA LEU A 34 -11.78 4.80 -26.79
C LEU A 34 -10.93 3.55 -26.54
N GLY A 35 -11.37 2.68 -25.63
CA GLY A 35 -10.67 1.45 -25.26
C GLY A 35 -11.18 0.92 -23.94
N GLU A 36 -10.41 0.02 -23.33
CA GLU A 36 -10.70 -0.59 -22.03
C GLU A 36 -9.55 -0.32 -21.06
N MET A 37 -9.87 -0.10 -19.79
CA MET A 37 -8.88 0.17 -18.73
C MET A 37 -9.30 -0.52 -17.43
N GLU A 38 -8.33 -0.89 -16.60
CA GLU A 38 -8.58 -1.61 -15.35
C GLU A 38 -9.55 -0.82 -14.45
N GLU A 39 -10.58 -1.50 -13.97
CA GLU A 39 -11.60 -0.95 -13.08
C GLU A 39 -10.96 -0.35 -11.83
N TYR A 40 -9.89 -0.97 -11.31
CA TYR A 40 -9.15 -0.47 -10.15
C TYR A 40 -8.66 0.97 -10.32
N PHE A 41 -8.01 1.27 -11.46
CA PHE A 41 -7.53 2.62 -11.71
C PHE A 41 -8.71 3.60 -11.84
N LEU A 42 -9.75 3.24 -12.59
CA LEU A 42 -10.92 4.12 -12.78
C LEU A 42 -11.72 4.38 -11.52
N THR A 43 -11.80 3.41 -10.62
CA THR A 43 -12.52 3.53 -9.33
C THR A 43 -11.71 4.29 -8.27
N SER A 44 -10.39 4.37 -8.42
CA SER A 44 -9.54 5.25 -7.60
C SER A 44 -9.69 6.74 -7.94
N LEU A 45 -10.26 7.05 -9.12
CA LEU A 45 -10.49 8.42 -9.59
C LEU A 45 -11.83 8.98 -9.11
N SER A 46 -11.88 10.28 -8.83
CA SER A 46 -13.13 11.00 -8.61
C SER A 46 -13.73 11.52 -9.93
N PRO A 47 -15.06 11.70 -10.02
CA PRO A 47 -15.65 12.52 -11.07
C PRO A 47 -15.05 13.94 -11.05
N GLY A 48 -14.41 14.33 -12.15
CA GLY A 48 -13.67 15.58 -12.28
C GLY A 48 -12.16 15.38 -12.46
N ASP A 49 -11.61 14.24 -12.03
CA ASP A 49 -10.18 13.93 -12.16
C ASP A 49 -9.79 13.73 -13.64
N THR A 50 -8.59 14.19 -14.02
CA THR A 50 -8.03 14.00 -15.36
C THR A 50 -6.97 12.89 -15.37
N PHE A 51 -6.93 12.12 -16.46
CA PHE A 51 -5.97 11.04 -16.67
C PHE A 51 -5.62 10.88 -18.14
N VAL A 52 -4.43 10.33 -18.42
CA VAL A 52 -3.99 10.07 -19.79
C VAL A 52 -4.44 8.68 -20.23
N PHE A 53 -5.12 8.60 -21.38
CA PHE A 53 -5.52 7.32 -21.97
C PHE A 53 -5.59 7.43 -23.49
N ALA A 54 -5.01 6.44 -24.19
CA ALA A 54 -4.92 6.42 -25.65
C ALA A 54 -4.31 7.70 -26.29
N GLY A 55 -3.36 8.34 -25.58
CA GLY A 55 -2.72 9.58 -26.03
C GLY A 55 -3.58 10.84 -25.89
N GLU A 56 -4.77 10.75 -25.27
CA GLU A 56 -5.63 11.88 -24.97
C GLU A 56 -5.69 12.12 -23.44
N THR A 57 -5.77 13.39 -23.01
CA THR A 57 -6.11 13.75 -21.63
C THR A 57 -7.63 13.74 -21.47
N LEU A 58 -8.12 12.87 -20.59
CA LEU A 58 -9.54 12.61 -20.37
C LEU A 58 -9.92 12.95 -18.95
N LYS A 59 -11.09 13.57 -18.76
CA LYS A 59 -11.70 13.84 -17.47
C LYS A 59 -12.76 12.80 -17.17
N LEU A 60 -12.71 12.15 -16.01
CA LEU A 60 -13.76 11.25 -15.57
C LEU A 60 -15.03 12.04 -15.25
N GLU A 61 -16.14 11.75 -15.92
CA GLU A 61 -17.44 12.39 -15.65
C GLU A 61 -18.30 11.53 -14.73
N ALA A 62 -18.28 10.21 -14.93
CA ALA A 62 -18.95 9.23 -14.09
C ALA A 62 -18.50 7.82 -14.44
N VAL A 63 -18.56 6.90 -13.49
CA VAL A 63 -18.54 5.46 -13.76
C VAL A 63 -19.98 4.95 -13.71
N ARG A 64 -20.42 4.23 -14.75
CA ARG A 64 -21.76 3.61 -14.83
C ARG A 64 -21.64 2.18 -15.33
N ASP A 65 -22.13 1.24 -14.52
CA ASP A 65 -22.13 -0.19 -14.80
C ASP A 65 -20.73 -0.72 -15.20
N THR A 66 -20.49 -0.95 -16.49
CA THR A 66 -19.22 -1.46 -17.05
C THR A 66 -18.47 -0.40 -17.89
N GLU A 67 -18.85 0.88 -17.76
CA GLU A 67 -18.30 1.97 -18.56
C GLU A 67 -17.86 3.15 -17.69
N ALA A 68 -16.69 3.71 -18.00
CA ALA A 68 -16.25 5.01 -17.52
C ALA A 68 -16.60 6.07 -18.57
N LEU A 69 -17.53 6.96 -18.23
CA LEU A 69 -17.90 8.10 -19.05
C LEU A 69 -16.86 9.21 -18.85
N VAL A 70 -16.25 9.65 -19.94
CA VAL A 70 -15.16 10.62 -19.92
C VAL A 70 -15.40 11.76 -20.89
N SER A 71 -14.90 12.95 -20.59
CA SER A 71 -14.85 14.08 -21.52
C SER A 71 -13.41 14.47 -21.82
N ARG A 72 -13.14 15.14 -22.94
CA ARG A 72 -11.77 15.61 -23.23
C ARG A 72 -11.43 16.79 -22.34
N ALA A 73 -10.23 16.78 -21.77
CA ALA A 73 -9.67 17.89 -21.01
C ALA A 73 -8.33 18.34 -21.62
N ARG A 74 -7.90 19.54 -21.27
CA ARG A 74 -6.60 20.12 -21.65
C ARG A 74 -5.80 20.46 -20.39
N ASP A 75 -5.82 19.54 -19.46
CA ASP A 75 -5.17 19.68 -18.16
C ASP A 75 -3.71 19.22 -18.25
N ALA A 76 -2.80 19.94 -17.58
CA ALA A 76 -1.37 19.67 -17.63
C ALA A 76 -0.97 18.50 -16.70
N ASP A 77 -1.71 18.29 -15.61
CA ASP A 77 -1.42 17.30 -14.56
C ASP A 77 -2.33 16.07 -14.62
N ALA A 78 -2.42 15.47 -15.81
CA ALA A 78 -3.22 14.27 -16.01
C ALA A 78 -2.57 13.05 -15.35
N LYS A 79 -3.32 12.37 -14.47
CA LYS A 79 -2.87 11.13 -13.79
C LYS A 79 -2.51 10.05 -14.80
N VAL A 80 -1.38 9.38 -14.58
CA VAL A 80 -0.91 8.26 -15.42
C VAL A 80 -1.46 6.95 -14.84
N PRO A 81 -2.04 6.06 -15.67
CA PRO A 81 -2.49 4.75 -15.20
C PRO A 81 -1.35 3.94 -14.59
N SER A 82 -1.52 3.50 -13.35
CA SER A 82 -0.63 2.51 -12.73
C SER A 82 -1.28 1.14 -12.81
N TYR A 83 -0.70 0.25 -13.62
CA TYR A 83 -1.14 -1.14 -13.75
C TYR A 83 -0.57 -1.97 -12.60
N GLN A 84 -1.43 -2.70 -11.87
CA GLN A 84 -1.02 -3.54 -10.73
C GLN A 84 -0.12 -4.71 -11.15
N GLY A 85 -0.12 -5.09 -12.44
CA GLY A 85 0.59 -6.27 -12.96
C GLY A 85 2.11 -6.15 -13.14
N GLY A 86 2.75 -5.05 -12.74
CA GLY A 86 4.13 -4.74 -13.16
C GLY A 86 5.24 -4.79 -12.12
N ARG A 87 4.95 -4.88 -10.82
CA ARG A 87 6.00 -4.87 -9.78
C ARG A 87 6.09 -6.21 -9.08
N PHE A 88 6.93 -7.09 -9.61
CA PHE A 88 7.38 -8.25 -8.85
C PHE A 88 8.16 -7.75 -7.63
N PRO A 89 7.83 -8.20 -6.41
CA PRO A 89 8.66 -7.91 -5.25
C PRO A 89 10.07 -8.47 -5.46
N ILE A 90 11.06 -7.85 -4.82
CA ILE A 90 12.42 -8.38 -4.82
C ILE A 90 12.40 -9.85 -4.36
N SER A 91 13.17 -10.71 -5.06
CA SER A 91 13.24 -12.12 -4.68
C SER A 91 13.88 -12.27 -3.30
N ILE A 92 13.54 -13.34 -2.57
CA ILE A 92 14.12 -13.62 -1.25
C ILE A 92 15.65 -13.67 -1.32
N HIS A 93 16.20 -14.24 -2.39
CA HIS A 93 17.65 -14.29 -2.63
C HIS A 93 18.26 -12.91 -2.88
N LEU A 94 17.56 -12.04 -3.62
CA LEU A 94 18.01 -10.66 -3.84
C LEU A 94 17.99 -9.88 -2.52
N ALA A 95 16.92 -10.00 -1.73
CA ALA A 95 16.81 -9.40 -0.41
C ALA A 95 17.96 -9.82 0.52
N ALA A 96 18.24 -11.12 0.62
CA ALA A 96 19.35 -11.66 1.40
C ALA A 96 20.70 -11.11 0.92
N ARG A 97 20.92 -11.06 -0.41
CA ARG A 97 22.15 -10.53 -0.98
C ARG A 97 22.34 -9.04 -0.69
N VAL A 98 21.27 -8.25 -0.75
CA VAL A 98 21.30 -6.83 -0.39
C VAL A 98 21.63 -6.66 1.09
N ARG A 99 20.97 -7.38 2.00
CA ARG A 99 21.29 -7.31 3.44
C ARG A 99 22.75 -7.68 3.73
N ALA A 100 23.24 -8.78 3.16
CA ALA A 100 24.63 -9.20 3.30
C ALA A 100 25.62 -8.15 2.78
N MET A 101 25.27 -7.46 1.68
CA MET A 101 26.09 -6.39 1.11
C MET A 101 26.10 -5.13 1.98
N LEU A 102 24.96 -4.76 2.58
CA LEU A 102 24.86 -3.61 3.47
C LEU A 102 25.58 -3.86 4.80
N ALA A 103 25.51 -5.09 5.32
CA ALA A 103 26.12 -5.47 6.59
C ALA A 103 27.67 -5.52 6.56
N ASP A 104 28.29 -5.52 5.37
CA ASP A 104 29.75 -5.59 5.18
C ASP A 104 30.32 -4.24 4.70
N PRO A 105 30.96 -3.45 5.59
CA PRO A 105 31.57 -2.17 5.25
C PRO A 105 32.63 -2.24 4.14
N GLU A 106 33.30 -3.38 3.96
CA GLU A 106 34.28 -3.55 2.89
C GLU A 106 33.62 -3.56 1.50
N GLN A 107 32.35 -3.96 1.40
CA GLN A 107 31.60 -3.90 0.14
C GLN A 107 31.17 -2.48 -0.21
N TRP A 108 31.11 -1.56 0.75
CA TRP A 108 30.60 -0.20 0.49
C TRP A 108 31.47 0.54 -0.50
N GLN A 109 32.78 0.28 -0.52
CA GLN A 109 33.70 0.86 -1.50
C GLN A 109 33.42 0.42 -2.95
N LYS A 110 32.69 -0.69 -3.14
CA LYS A 110 32.28 -1.19 -4.45
C LYS A 110 30.93 -0.62 -4.91
N LEU A 111 30.21 0.08 -4.03
CA LEU A 111 28.97 0.78 -4.34
C LEU A 111 29.26 2.13 -5.01
N PRO A 112 28.27 2.70 -5.73
CA PRO A 112 28.35 4.09 -6.16
C PRO A 112 28.68 5.01 -4.97
N ALA A 113 29.56 6.00 -5.18
CA ALA A 113 30.08 6.85 -4.11
C ALA A 113 28.99 7.51 -3.24
N GLN A 114 27.88 7.91 -3.86
CA GLN A 114 26.72 8.48 -3.16
C GLN A 114 26.09 7.48 -2.17
N VAL A 115 25.98 6.21 -2.55
CA VAL A 115 25.42 5.15 -1.70
C VAL A 115 26.38 4.85 -0.55
N ALA A 116 27.68 4.72 -0.83
CA ALA A 116 28.68 4.48 0.20
C ALA A 116 28.69 5.61 1.24
N GLN A 117 28.63 6.87 0.80
CA GLN A 117 28.53 8.03 1.69
C GLN A 117 27.25 7.99 2.53
N TRP A 118 26.12 7.59 1.94
CA TRP A 118 24.84 7.48 2.65
C TRP A 118 24.87 6.40 3.74
N LEU A 119 25.55 5.28 3.49
CA LEU A 119 25.74 4.21 4.47
C LEU A 119 26.72 4.61 5.58
N SER A 120 27.79 5.35 5.26
CA SER A 120 28.68 5.92 6.28
C SER A 120 27.92 6.86 7.23
N LEU A 121 27.12 7.78 6.68
CA LEU A 121 26.30 8.69 7.47
C LEU A 121 25.27 7.93 8.33
N GLN A 122 24.66 6.87 7.78
CA GLN A 122 23.76 6.01 8.55
C GLN A 122 24.47 5.37 9.75
N ALA A 123 25.71 4.92 9.57
CA ALA A 123 26.52 4.31 10.64
C ALA A 123 26.98 5.33 11.69
N GLU A 124 27.04 6.62 11.35
CA GLU A 124 27.33 7.70 12.29
C GLU A 124 26.11 8.07 13.15
N ILE A 125 24.92 8.13 12.54
CA ILE A 125 23.68 8.55 13.21
C ILE A 125 23.00 7.39 13.95
N SER A 126 23.08 6.17 13.41
CA SER A 126 22.34 5.00 13.87
C SER A 126 23.19 3.73 13.63
N ARG A 127 22.58 2.67 13.11
CA ARG A 127 23.24 1.44 12.67
C ARG A 127 22.87 1.13 11.23
N VAL A 128 23.72 0.39 10.55
CA VAL A 128 23.37 -0.23 9.28
C VAL A 128 22.71 -1.59 9.59
N PRO A 129 21.57 -1.94 8.95
CA PRO A 129 20.91 -3.22 9.15
C PRO A 129 21.87 -4.40 8.94
N ASP A 130 21.78 -5.39 9.82
CA ASP A 130 22.54 -6.62 9.73
C ASP A 130 21.91 -7.60 8.70
N GLU A 131 22.61 -8.71 8.47
CA GLU A 131 22.13 -9.71 7.51
C GLU A 131 20.90 -10.48 8.02
N SER A 132 20.88 -10.77 9.33
CA SER A 132 19.97 -11.72 9.97
C SER A 132 18.91 -11.04 10.85
N GLY A 133 19.25 -9.98 11.56
CA GLY A 133 18.33 -9.29 12.44
C GLY A 133 17.39 -8.28 11.78
N LEU A 134 16.80 -7.47 12.66
CA LEU A 134 15.94 -6.34 12.33
C LEU A 134 16.46 -5.09 13.05
N LEU A 135 16.80 -4.07 12.28
CA LEU A 135 16.98 -2.73 12.83
C LEU A 135 15.61 -2.05 12.98
N VAL A 136 15.34 -1.53 14.17
CA VAL A 136 14.17 -0.69 14.50
C VAL A 136 14.68 0.65 15.02
N GLU A 137 14.27 1.73 14.36
CA GLU A 137 14.59 3.10 14.74
C GLU A 137 13.36 3.84 15.21
N THR A 138 13.48 4.62 16.28
CA THR A 138 12.39 5.48 16.76
C THR A 138 12.85 6.92 16.91
N PHE A 139 12.08 7.87 16.40
CA PHE A 139 12.38 9.30 16.47
C PHE A 139 11.10 10.14 16.45
N ALA A 140 11.19 11.36 16.97
CA ALA A 140 10.13 12.36 16.86
C ALA A 140 10.34 13.23 15.61
N ARG A 141 9.24 13.59 14.94
CA ARG A 141 9.29 14.53 13.81
C ARG A 141 7.93 15.19 13.60
N ALA A 142 7.91 16.51 13.43
CA ALA A 142 6.69 17.27 13.12
C ALA A 142 5.49 16.94 14.04
N ALA A 143 5.74 16.95 15.36
CA ALA A 143 4.76 16.61 16.42
C ALA A 143 4.17 15.19 16.35
N ARG A 144 4.87 14.25 15.70
CA ARG A 144 4.53 12.83 15.64
C ARG A 144 5.72 11.98 16.02
N TYR A 145 5.45 10.74 16.39
CA TYR A 145 6.48 9.75 16.71
C TYR A 145 6.48 8.65 15.66
N TYR A 146 7.68 8.26 15.24
CA TYR A 146 7.91 7.28 14.19
C TYR A 146 8.60 6.06 14.76
N MET A 147 8.23 4.90 14.23
CA MET A 147 8.94 3.63 14.37
C MET A 147 9.21 3.12 12.96
N THR A 148 10.48 3.13 12.54
CA THR A 148 10.91 2.66 11.22
C THR A 148 11.69 1.37 11.38
N CYS A 149 11.33 0.34 10.63
CA CYS A 149 12.02 -0.94 10.63
C CYS A 149 12.51 -1.31 9.23
N TYR A 150 13.61 -2.08 9.17
CA TYR A 150 14.32 -2.40 7.92
C TYR A 150 14.37 -3.91 7.62
N PRO A 151 13.25 -4.55 7.21
CA PRO A 151 13.21 -6.00 6.99
C PRO A 151 13.75 -6.49 5.63
N PHE A 152 13.70 -5.69 4.57
CA PHE A 152 14.12 -6.07 3.19
C PHE A 152 13.28 -7.17 2.50
N GLU A 153 12.05 -7.40 2.91
CA GLU A 153 11.19 -8.44 2.32
C GLU A 153 10.31 -7.95 1.15
N GLY A 154 10.47 -6.69 0.74
CA GLY A 154 9.70 -6.12 -0.36
C GLY A 154 8.36 -5.50 0.07
N ARG A 155 7.83 -4.62 -0.77
CA ARG A 155 6.66 -3.79 -0.45
C ARG A 155 5.43 -4.57 0.02
N LEU A 156 5.09 -5.68 -0.62
CA LEU A 156 3.88 -6.45 -0.29
C LEU A 156 3.95 -7.09 1.12
N ALA A 157 5.12 -7.65 1.47
CA ALA A 157 5.35 -8.19 2.80
C ALA A 157 5.34 -7.08 3.86
N HIS A 158 5.97 -5.94 3.55
CA HIS A 158 6.01 -4.78 4.45
C HIS A 158 4.63 -4.13 4.64
N GLN A 159 3.79 -4.11 3.59
CA GLN A 159 2.41 -3.66 3.70
C GLN A 159 1.63 -4.56 4.67
N THR A 160 1.71 -5.88 4.48
CA THR A 160 1.08 -6.85 5.39
C THR A 160 1.56 -6.65 6.83
N LEU A 161 2.87 -6.54 7.03
CA LEU A 161 3.46 -6.29 8.35
C LEU A 161 2.97 -4.96 8.96
N GLY A 162 2.89 -3.87 8.18
CA GLY A 162 2.40 -2.57 8.65
C GLY A 162 0.96 -2.63 9.16
N MET A 163 0.10 -3.39 8.50
CA MET A 163 -1.28 -3.58 8.93
C MET A 163 -1.36 -4.34 10.25
N LEU A 164 -0.54 -5.38 10.43
CA LEU A 164 -0.49 -6.17 11.67
C LEU A 164 0.13 -5.36 12.82
N LEU A 165 1.24 -4.66 12.57
CA LEU A 165 1.93 -3.84 13.57
C LEU A 165 1.05 -2.70 14.09
N THR A 166 0.31 -2.03 13.21
CA THR A 166 -0.60 -0.95 13.64
C THR A 166 -1.68 -1.47 14.59
N ARG A 167 -2.21 -2.67 14.39
CA ARG A 167 -3.16 -3.27 15.34
C ARG A 167 -2.52 -3.61 16.68
N ARG A 168 -1.32 -4.21 16.67
CA ARG A 168 -0.59 -4.50 17.92
C ARG A 168 -0.27 -3.23 18.69
N LEU A 169 0.21 -2.20 18.00
CA LEU A 169 0.49 -0.89 18.56
C LEU A 169 -0.77 -0.22 19.12
N GLU A 170 -1.92 -0.35 18.45
CA GLU A 170 -3.20 0.15 18.98
C GLU A 170 -3.59 -0.58 20.28
N ARG A 171 -3.49 -1.91 20.32
CA ARG A 171 -3.74 -2.70 21.54
C ARG A 171 -2.77 -2.38 22.68
N ALA A 172 -1.51 -2.09 22.36
CA ALA A 172 -0.51 -1.60 23.31
C ALA A 172 -0.72 -0.12 23.70
N GLY A 173 -1.72 0.55 23.11
CA GLY A 173 -2.06 1.94 23.39
C GLY A 173 -1.12 2.96 22.77
N ALA A 174 -0.25 2.59 21.81
CA ALA A 174 0.69 3.50 21.15
C ALA A 174 0.03 4.51 20.18
N ARG A 175 -1.27 4.34 19.87
CA ARG A 175 -2.07 5.23 19.01
C ARG A 175 -1.43 5.47 17.63
N PRO A 176 -1.17 4.42 16.83
CA PRO A 176 -0.73 4.59 15.46
C PRO A 176 -1.79 5.31 14.62
N MET A 177 -1.34 6.14 13.69
CA MET A 177 -2.17 6.88 12.75
C MET A 177 -2.09 6.31 11.33
N GLY A 178 -1.01 5.60 11.01
CA GLY A 178 -0.81 5.01 9.71
C GLY A 178 0.59 4.43 9.55
N PHE A 179 0.84 3.84 8.39
CA PHE A 179 2.15 3.33 8.01
C PHE A 179 2.42 3.54 6.51
N VAL A 180 3.69 3.50 6.14
CA VAL A 180 4.16 3.56 4.76
C VAL A 180 5.24 2.49 4.58
N ALA A 181 5.27 1.86 3.40
CA ALA A 181 6.16 0.75 3.11
C ALA A 181 6.75 0.87 1.70
N ASN A 182 8.04 0.57 1.59
CA ASN A 182 8.74 0.40 0.32
C ASN A 182 9.43 -0.97 0.29
N ASP A 183 10.38 -1.19 -0.61
CA ASP A 183 10.98 -2.53 -0.78
C ASP A 183 11.94 -2.94 0.33
N TYR A 184 12.47 -2.01 1.13
CA TYR A 184 13.44 -2.32 2.18
C TYR A 184 13.02 -1.92 3.59
N ALA A 185 12.06 -1.00 3.73
CA ALA A 185 11.64 -0.45 5.01
C ALA A 185 10.12 -0.33 5.14
N LEU A 186 9.69 -0.27 6.39
CA LEU A 186 8.35 0.04 6.85
C LEU A 186 8.45 1.11 7.93
N SER A 187 7.65 2.17 7.84
CA SER A 187 7.58 3.20 8.88
C SER A 187 6.14 3.35 9.37
N VAL A 188 5.94 3.23 10.68
CA VAL A 188 4.66 3.47 11.36
C VAL A 188 4.77 4.79 12.11
N TRP A 189 3.75 5.64 12.03
CA TRP A 189 3.71 6.89 12.81
C TRP A 189 2.47 6.98 13.70
N GLY A 190 2.60 7.68 14.82
CA GLY A 190 1.54 7.79 15.81
C GLY A 190 1.66 9.01 16.72
N LEU A 191 0.78 9.05 17.72
CA LEU A 191 0.68 10.14 18.69
C LEU A 191 1.46 9.91 19.98
N ARG A 192 1.90 8.67 20.26
CA ARG A 192 2.72 8.34 21.44
C ARG A 192 4.13 7.95 21.06
N ASP A 193 5.08 8.29 21.93
CA ASP A 193 6.49 7.97 21.76
C ASP A 193 6.75 6.48 21.98
N VAL A 194 6.79 5.74 20.88
CA VAL A 194 7.11 4.30 20.87
C VAL A 194 8.52 4.03 21.43
N GLY A 195 9.48 4.92 21.18
CA GLY A 195 10.83 4.79 21.71
C GLY A 195 10.85 4.86 23.24
N LEU A 196 10.12 5.83 23.81
CA LEU A 196 9.94 5.94 25.26
C LEU A 196 9.19 4.73 25.85
N MET A 197 8.17 4.23 25.15
CA MET A 197 7.42 3.04 25.59
C MET A 197 8.32 1.80 25.69
N ILE A 198 9.28 1.66 24.75
CA ILE A 198 10.30 0.59 24.76
C ILE A 198 11.28 0.80 25.91
N GLU A 199 11.84 2.00 26.10
CA GLU A 199 12.74 2.30 27.21
C GLU A 199 12.12 2.03 28.58
N GLN A 200 10.83 2.31 28.74
CA GLN A 200 10.07 2.08 29.97
C GLN A 200 9.64 0.61 30.15
N GLY A 201 9.86 -0.25 29.15
CA GLY A 201 9.43 -1.65 29.16
C GLY A 201 7.92 -1.86 29.03
N SER A 202 7.15 -0.80 28.74
CA SER A 202 5.71 -0.89 28.48
C SER A 202 5.37 -1.47 27.11
N LEU A 203 6.36 -1.51 26.21
CA LEU A 203 6.29 -2.16 24.91
C LEU A 203 7.59 -2.95 24.71
N ARG A 204 7.47 -4.21 24.29
CA ARG A 204 8.61 -5.07 23.96
C ARG A 204 8.61 -5.37 22.47
N LEU A 205 9.77 -5.21 21.83
CA LEU A 205 9.88 -5.44 20.39
C LEU A 205 9.71 -6.93 20.05
N GLU A 206 10.13 -7.83 20.93
CA GLU A 206 9.95 -9.27 20.74
C GLU A 206 8.46 -9.64 20.70
N ASP A 207 7.66 -9.05 21.58
CA ASP A 207 6.21 -9.26 21.61
C ASP A 207 5.54 -8.59 20.40
N LEU A 208 6.04 -7.41 19.99
CA LEU A 208 5.51 -6.69 18.84
C LEU A 208 5.75 -7.42 17.51
N PHE A 209 6.92 -8.05 17.35
CA PHE A 209 7.34 -8.77 16.14
C PHE A 209 7.24 -10.31 16.29
N SER A 210 6.52 -10.81 17.28
CA SER A 210 6.33 -12.24 17.44
C SER A 210 5.51 -12.84 16.27
N SER A 211 5.86 -14.08 15.88
CA SER A 211 5.26 -14.78 14.75
C SER A 211 3.80 -15.17 14.94
N ASP A 212 3.28 -15.10 16.17
CA ASP A 212 1.87 -15.29 16.50
C ASP A 212 0.94 -14.27 15.79
N MET A 213 1.47 -13.15 15.30
CA MET A 213 0.69 -12.19 14.48
C MET A 213 0.15 -12.81 13.19
N LEU A 214 0.77 -13.88 12.70
CA LEU A 214 0.32 -14.59 11.50
C LEU A 214 -0.86 -15.53 11.77
N GLY A 215 -1.21 -15.73 13.04
CA GLY A 215 -2.44 -16.41 13.45
C GLY A 215 -3.56 -15.39 13.67
N ASP A 216 -3.89 -15.14 14.94
CA ASP A 216 -5.10 -14.43 15.34
C ASP A 216 -5.18 -12.99 14.82
N ASP A 217 -4.05 -12.27 14.77
CA ASP A 217 -4.04 -10.87 14.30
C ASP A 217 -4.33 -10.77 12.81
N LEU A 218 -3.77 -11.70 12.03
CA LEU A 218 -4.03 -11.81 10.61
C LEU A 218 -5.48 -12.23 10.34
N GLU A 219 -6.00 -13.25 11.03
CA GLU A 219 -7.39 -13.69 10.84
C GLU A 219 -8.37 -12.57 11.20
N ALA A 220 -8.18 -11.93 12.35
CA ALA A 220 -8.99 -10.77 12.74
C ALA A 220 -8.87 -9.62 11.72
N TRP A 221 -7.74 -9.51 11.02
CA TRP A 221 -7.54 -8.48 10.00
C TRP A 221 -8.23 -8.81 8.69
N LEU A 222 -8.09 -10.05 8.24
CA LEU A 222 -8.78 -10.57 7.08
C LEU A 222 -10.30 -10.40 7.20
N ASP A 223 -10.84 -10.69 8.38
CA ASP A 223 -12.28 -10.58 8.68
C ASP A 223 -12.83 -9.14 8.57
N GLU A 224 -12.03 -8.14 8.94
CA GLU A 224 -12.45 -6.73 8.87
C GLU A 224 -12.10 -6.09 7.51
N SER A 225 -11.20 -6.70 6.75
CA SER A 225 -10.74 -6.15 5.48
C SER A 225 -11.73 -6.38 4.34
N SER A 226 -11.78 -5.46 3.38
CA SER A 226 -12.46 -5.71 2.10
C SER A 226 -11.74 -6.75 1.22
N LEU A 227 -10.55 -7.20 1.62
CA LEU A 227 -9.74 -8.16 0.87
C LEU A 227 -10.44 -9.52 0.81
N MET A 228 -10.93 -10.01 1.96
CA MET A 228 -11.55 -11.34 2.02
C MET A 228 -12.81 -11.42 1.15
N LYS A 229 -13.64 -10.37 1.17
CA LYS A 229 -14.82 -10.27 0.29
C LYS A 229 -14.44 -10.28 -1.19
N ARG A 230 -13.34 -9.58 -1.55
CA ARG A 230 -12.82 -9.55 -2.92
C ARG A 230 -12.33 -10.93 -3.37
N THR A 231 -11.48 -11.58 -2.58
CA THR A 231 -10.94 -12.90 -2.93
C THR A 231 -12.06 -13.95 -2.96
N PHE A 232 -13.01 -13.88 -2.02
CA PHE A 232 -14.18 -14.74 -2.01
C PHE A 232 -15.03 -14.60 -3.28
N ARG A 233 -15.24 -13.38 -3.77
CA ARG A 233 -15.94 -13.15 -5.03
C ARG A 233 -15.26 -13.90 -6.19
N ASP A 234 -13.92 -13.89 -6.23
CA ASP A 234 -13.17 -14.59 -7.28
C ASP A 234 -13.34 -16.11 -7.16
N CYS A 235 -13.24 -16.68 -5.94
CA CYS A 235 -13.52 -18.08 -5.69
C CYS A 235 -14.98 -18.47 -6.01
N ALA A 236 -15.95 -17.60 -5.70
CA ALA A 236 -17.37 -17.83 -5.95
C ALA A 236 -17.71 -17.78 -7.44
N MET A 237 -17.01 -16.97 -8.23
CA MET A 237 -17.12 -16.96 -9.69
C MET A 237 -16.51 -18.22 -10.29
N ILE A 238 -15.30 -18.61 -9.87
CA ILE A 238 -14.63 -19.83 -10.35
C ILE A 238 -15.44 -21.08 -9.98
N GLY A 239 -15.96 -21.13 -8.74
CA GLY A 239 -16.78 -22.22 -8.24
C GLY A 239 -18.19 -22.28 -8.81
N GLY A 240 -18.56 -21.38 -9.73
CA GLY A 240 -19.87 -21.34 -10.38
C GLY A 240 -21.02 -20.92 -9.47
N LEU A 241 -20.74 -20.45 -8.25
CA LEU A 241 -21.75 -19.95 -7.32
C LEU A 241 -22.32 -18.60 -7.77
N ILE A 242 -21.52 -17.82 -8.50
CA ILE A 242 -21.93 -16.56 -9.11
C ILE A 242 -21.65 -16.61 -10.60
N GLU A 243 -22.70 -16.83 -11.37
CA GLU A 243 -22.62 -16.76 -12.82
C GLU A 243 -22.63 -15.30 -13.30
N GLN A 244 -21.59 -14.91 -14.05
CA GLN A 244 -21.50 -13.60 -14.69
C GLN A 244 -22.34 -13.51 -15.98
N GLN A 245 -22.47 -14.62 -16.71
CA GLN A 245 -23.13 -14.69 -18.00
C GLN A 245 -24.20 -15.78 -17.98
N PHE A 246 -25.45 -15.37 -18.18
CA PHE A 246 -26.57 -16.26 -18.44
C PHE A 246 -27.03 -16.05 -19.89
N PRO A 247 -27.56 -17.05 -20.60
CA PRO A 247 -28.10 -16.84 -21.94
C PRO A 247 -29.09 -15.65 -21.98
N GLY A 248 -28.71 -14.58 -22.69
CA GLY A 248 -29.50 -13.36 -22.83
C GLY A 248 -29.33 -12.30 -21.72
N GLN A 249 -28.59 -12.55 -20.64
CA GLN A 249 -28.37 -11.58 -19.56
C GLN A 249 -26.92 -11.60 -19.04
N LYS A 250 -26.30 -10.42 -18.95
CA LYS A 250 -25.00 -10.24 -18.29
C LYS A 250 -25.19 -9.48 -16.99
N LYS A 251 -24.73 -10.05 -15.87
CA LYS A 251 -24.68 -9.32 -14.61
C LYS A 251 -23.61 -8.23 -14.70
N THR A 252 -23.91 -7.04 -14.19
CA THR A 252 -22.93 -5.96 -14.06
C THR A 252 -21.94 -6.27 -12.93
N GLY A 253 -20.72 -5.71 -12.97
CA GLY A 253 -19.72 -5.91 -11.92
C GLY A 253 -20.23 -5.54 -10.52
N ARG A 254 -21.09 -4.51 -10.44
CA ARG A 254 -21.80 -4.13 -9.20
C ARG A 254 -22.75 -5.22 -8.71
N GLN A 255 -23.53 -5.84 -9.60
CA GLN A 255 -24.45 -6.92 -9.22
C GLN A 255 -23.68 -8.17 -8.78
N VAL A 256 -22.58 -8.50 -9.46
CA VAL A 256 -21.68 -9.60 -9.08
C VAL A 256 -21.09 -9.36 -7.68
N THR A 257 -20.60 -8.16 -7.42
CA THR A 257 -20.01 -7.79 -6.12
C THR A 257 -21.06 -7.84 -5.01
N PHE A 258 -22.24 -7.27 -5.22
CA PHE A 258 -23.33 -7.33 -4.24
C PHE A 258 -23.76 -8.76 -3.91
N SER A 259 -23.88 -9.62 -4.93
CA SER A 259 -24.19 -11.04 -4.72
C SER A 259 -23.10 -11.77 -3.94
N ALA A 260 -21.82 -11.49 -4.25
CA ALA A 260 -20.70 -12.10 -3.56
C ALA A 260 -20.63 -11.69 -2.09
N ASP A 261 -20.82 -10.41 -1.79
CA ASP A 261 -20.80 -9.90 -0.41
C ASP A 261 -21.90 -10.55 0.44
N LEU A 262 -23.12 -10.66 -0.11
CA LEU A 262 -24.24 -11.28 0.60
C LEU A 262 -23.96 -12.77 0.89
N ILE A 263 -23.48 -13.51 -0.10
CA ILE A 263 -23.14 -14.92 0.06
C ILE A 263 -22.02 -15.08 1.07
N PHE A 264 -20.98 -14.24 1.00
CA PHE A 264 -19.89 -14.23 1.95
C PHE A 264 -20.39 -14.03 3.39
N ASP A 265 -21.21 -13.01 3.63
CA ASP A 265 -21.72 -12.68 4.96
C ASP A 265 -22.61 -13.81 5.54
N VAL A 266 -23.42 -14.46 4.69
CA VAL A 266 -24.24 -15.63 5.07
C VAL A 266 -23.36 -16.83 5.41
N LEU A 267 -22.40 -17.20 4.55
CA LEU A 267 -21.52 -18.33 4.78
C LEU A 267 -20.66 -18.11 6.03
N ARG A 268 -20.11 -16.92 6.23
CA ARG A 268 -19.32 -16.59 7.41
C ARG A 268 -20.12 -16.76 8.71
N THR A 269 -21.41 -16.42 8.68
CA THR A 269 -22.28 -16.49 9.86
C THR A 269 -22.77 -17.92 10.13
N HIS A 270 -23.10 -18.68 9.10
CA HIS A 270 -23.81 -19.96 9.24
C HIS A 270 -22.98 -21.21 8.91
N GLN A 271 -21.92 -21.07 8.11
CA GLN A 271 -21.02 -22.14 7.67
C GLN A 271 -19.57 -21.62 7.57
N PRO A 272 -18.94 -21.26 8.70
CA PRO A 272 -17.58 -20.67 8.71
C PRO A 272 -16.51 -21.59 8.11
N ASP A 273 -16.75 -22.90 8.10
CA ASP A 273 -15.86 -23.91 7.52
C ASP A 273 -16.15 -24.19 6.03
N HIS A 274 -16.95 -23.37 5.35
CA HIS A 274 -17.31 -23.59 3.95
C HIS A 274 -16.08 -23.57 3.02
N VAL A 275 -16.01 -24.52 2.07
CA VAL A 275 -14.84 -24.71 1.19
C VAL A 275 -14.43 -23.45 0.41
N LEU A 276 -15.40 -22.64 -0.04
CA LEU A 276 -15.11 -21.37 -0.73
C LEU A 276 -14.50 -20.30 0.19
N LEU A 277 -14.84 -20.30 1.48
CA LEU A 277 -14.18 -19.42 2.46
C LEU A 277 -12.75 -19.88 2.70
N GLN A 278 -12.51 -21.19 2.78
CA GLN A 278 -11.16 -21.75 2.91
C GLN A 278 -10.31 -21.46 1.65
N ALA A 279 -10.88 -21.61 0.46
CA ALA A 279 -10.22 -21.26 -0.79
C ALA A 279 -9.89 -19.76 -0.86
N ALA A 280 -10.82 -18.89 -0.49
CA ALA A 280 -10.59 -17.45 -0.45
C ALA A 280 -9.48 -17.07 0.54
N ARG A 281 -9.41 -17.72 1.71
CA ARG A 281 -8.31 -17.56 2.65
C ARG A 281 -6.96 -17.98 2.05
N ASN A 282 -6.93 -19.13 1.38
CA ASN A 282 -5.70 -19.65 0.74
C ASN A 282 -5.24 -18.77 -0.42
N ASP A 283 -6.15 -18.21 -1.21
CA ASP A 283 -5.83 -17.32 -2.31
C ASP A 283 -5.37 -15.94 -1.79
N ALA A 284 -6.00 -15.43 -0.73
CA ALA A 284 -5.57 -14.20 -0.08
C ALA A 284 -4.17 -14.33 0.51
N SER A 285 -3.87 -15.50 1.10
CA SER A 285 -2.59 -15.77 1.77
C SER A 285 -1.41 -16.01 0.84
N THR A 286 -1.67 -16.38 -0.41
CA THR A 286 -0.64 -16.69 -1.41
C THR A 286 -0.51 -15.65 -2.51
N GLY A 287 -1.58 -14.92 -2.84
CA GLY A 287 -1.61 -13.99 -3.96
C GLY A 287 -1.50 -12.51 -3.58
N LEU A 288 -2.26 -12.07 -2.58
CA LEU A 288 -2.38 -10.64 -2.22
C LEU A 288 -1.57 -10.28 -0.96
N LEU A 289 -1.24 -11.28 -0.15
CA LEU A 289 -0.40 -11.17 1.04
C LEU A 289 0.81 -12.09 0.87
N GLU A 290 1.99 -11.59 1.20
CA GLU A 290 3.22 -12.38 1.20
C GLU A 290 3.42 -13.04 2.58
N ILE A 291 2.45 -13.83 3.06
CA ILE A 291 2.47 -14.39 4.41
C ILE A 291 3.63 -15.37 4.60
N GLY A 292 3.90 -16.23 3.61
CA GLY A 292 5.01 -17.17 3.67
C GLY A 292 6.34 -16.43 3.87
N ARG A 293 6.57 -15.37 3.09
CA ARG A 293 7.76 -14.52 3.22
C ARG A 293 7.82 -13.80 4.55
N LEU A 294 6.69 -13.25 5.01
CA LEU A 294 6.60 -12.61 6.31
C LEU A 294 6.94 -13.59 7.44
N GLY A 295 6.45 -14.83 7.38
CA GLY A 295 6.79 -15.89 8.34
C GLY A 295 8.27 -16.25 8.35
N HIS A 296 8.90 -16.37 7.17
CA HIS A 296 10.35 -16.55 7.07
C HIS A 296 11.12 -15.38 7.69
N MET A 297 10.66 -14.15 7.48
CA MET A 297 11.27 -12.97 8.08
C MET A 297 11.14 -12.96 9.61
N LEU A 298 9.93 -13.16 10.14
CA LEU A 298 9.68 -13.17 11.59
C LEU A 298 10.52 -14.25 12.29
N SER A 299 10.65 -15.43 11.66
CA SER A 299 11.54 -16.49 12.12
C SER A 299 13.01 -16.07 12.12
N ARG A 300 13.46 -15.44 11.02
CA ARG A 300 14.84 -14.97 10.85
C ARG A 300 15.24 -13.93 11.91
N ILE A 301 14.37 -12.95 12.20
CA ILE A 301 14.68 -11.84 13.12
C ILE A 301 14.48 -12.20 14.59
N SER A 302 13.96 -13.40 14.89
CA SER A 302 13.62 -13.82 16.25
C SER A 302 14.84 -13.76 17.17
N GLY A 303 14.75 -12.93 18.22
CA GLY A 303 15.84 -12.70 19.16
C GLY A 303 16.99 -11.83 18.63
N GLN A 304 16.85 -11.24 17.44
CA GLN A 304 17.86 -10.42 16.77
C GLN A 304 17.29 -9.05 16.38
N ILE A 305 16.55 -8.43 17.28
CA ILE A 305 15.99 -7.08 17.05
C ILE A 305 16.89 -6.06 17.75
N THR A 306 17.41 -5.11 16.98
CA THR A 306 18.19 -3.98 17.50
C THR A 306 17.35 -2.71 17.45
N HIS A 307 17.19 -2.07 18.60
CA HIS A 307 16.50 -0.78 18.71
C HIS A 307 17.51 0.37 18.78
N CYS A 308 17.25 1.44 18.03
CA CYS A 308 17.98 2.70 18.12
C CYS A 308 16.97 3.85 18.29
N ARG A 309 17.03 4.55 19.43
CA ARG A 309 16.28 5.80 19.61
C ARG A 309 17.13 6.96 19.12
N LEU A 310 16.58 7.74 18.21
CA LEU A 310 17.29 8.81 17.50
C LEU A 310 16.63 10.15 17.78
N ASP A 311 17.45 11.20 17.81
CA ASP A 311 16.97 12.57 17.97
C ASP A 311 16.33 13.11 16.68
N HIS A 312 16.73 12.58 15.53
CA HIS A 312 16.25 12.97 14.21
C HIS A 312 16.16 11.76 13.27
N VAL A 313 15.62 12.00 12.08
CA VAL A 313 15.49 11.00 11.02
C VAL A 313 16.86 10.48 10.57
N SER A 314 16.97 9.16 10.35
CA SER A 314 18.20 8.56 9.82
C SER A 314 18.25 8.61 8.28
N PRO A 315 19.44 8.55 7.66
CA PRO A 315 19.60 8.44 6.21
C PRO A 315 18.76 7.33 5.56
N LEU A 316 18.71 6.14 6.16
CA LEU A 316 17.93 5.02 5.60
C LEU A 316 16.41 5.20 5.75
N ALA A 317 15.93 6.01 6.70
CA ALA A 317 14.51 6.31 6.85
C ALA A 317 13.98 7.29 5.78
N VAL A 318 14.86 8.09 5.15
CA VAL A 318 14.44 9.15 4.21
C VAL A 318 13.58 8.61 3.06
N PRO A 319 14.01 7.60 2.26
CA PRO A 319 13.21 7.16 1.12
C PRO A 319 11.84 6.62 1.48
N VAL A 320 11.68 5.92 2.62
CA VAL A 320 10.36 5.42 3.05
C VAL A 320 9.47 6.56 3.52
N LEU A 321 10.02 7.56 4.21
CA LEU A 321 9.27 8.75 4.62
C LEU A 321 8.88 9.66 3.45
N MET A 322 9.68 9.71 2.38
CA MET A 322 9.33 10.44 1.15
C MET A 322 8.11 9.82 0.44
N GLU A 323 7.78 8.55 0.69
CA GLU A 323 6.55 7.95 0.18
C GLU A 323 5.31 8.41 0.93
N MET A 324 5.45 9.04 2.10
CA MET A 324 4.32 9.60 2.83
C MET A 324 3.66 10.75 2.07
N GLY A 325 2.36 10.65 1.88
CA GLY A 325 1.57 11.64 1.13
C GLY A 325 1.78 11.59 -0.39
N LYS A 326 2.41 10.53 -0.93
CA LYS A 326 2.28 10.18 -2.36
C LYS A 326 0.88 9.64 -2.70
N GLU A 327 0.06 9.35 -1.69
CA GLU A 327 -1.37 9.19 -1.84
C GLU A 327 -2.04 10.57 -1.90
N PRO A 328 -2.82 10.88 -2.96
CA PRO A 328 -3.35 12.21 -3.17
C PRO A 328 -4.34 12.59 -2.05
N ILE A 329 -4.05 13.69 -1.35
CA ILE A 329 -5.03 14.41 -0.53
C ILE A 329 -5.81 15.30 -1.49
N ARG A 330 -7.11 15.04 -1.66
CA ARG A 330 -7.99 15.84 -2.54
C ARG A 330 -8.00 17.31 -2.09
N GLY A 331 -7.54 18.22 -2.96
CA GLY A 331 -7.61 19.68 -2.79
C GLY A 331 -7.12 20.42 -4.04
N ALA A 332 -7.66 21.62 -4.31
CA ALA A 332 -7.54 22.35 -5.58
C ALA A 332 -6.25 23.19 -5.74
N ALA A 333 -5.08 22.64 -5.42
CA ALA A 333 -3.81 23.38 -5.47
C ALA A 333 -2.62 22.49 -5.90
N ASP A 334 -2.65 21.92 -7.10
CA ASP A 334 -1.63 20.94 -7.53
C ASP A 334 -0.22 21.54 -7.76
N ASP A 335 -0.10 22.80 -8.21
CA ASP A 335 1.21 23.44 -8.43
C ASP A 335 1.93 23.82 -7.12
N ASP A 336 1.21 24.31 -6.11
CA ASP A 336 1.77 24.63 -4.79
C ASP A 336 2.17 23.36 -4.02
N LEU A 337 1.41 22.27 -4.20
CA LEU A 337 1.67 20.97 -3.56
C LEU A 337 2.98 20.32 -4.05
N LEU A 338 3.35 20.49 -5.32
CA LEU A 338 4.62 19.98 -5.84
C LEU A 338 5.82 20.73 -5.26
N GLY A 339 5.72 22.06 -5.16
CA GLY A 339 6.72 22.90 -4.51
C GLY A 339 6.87 22.57 -3.02
N GLU A 340 5.75 22.41 -2.30
CA GLU A 340 5.73 22.01 -0.90
C GLU A 340 6.29 20.59 -0.70
N ALA A 341 5.97 19.65 -1.58
CA ALA A 341 6.50 18.28 -1.52
C ALA A 341 8.01 18.25 -1.77
N ALA A 342 8.51 19.03 -2.74
CA ALA A 342 9.93 19.17 -3.01
C ALA A 342 10.65 19.80 -1.81
N ALA A 343 10.14 20.91 -1.26
CA ALA A 343 10.72 21.56 -0.08
C ALA A 343 10.73 20.64 1.14
N ARG A 344 9.66 19.88 1.36
CA ARG A 344 9.55 18.87 2.43
C ARG A 344 10.58 17.75 2.26
N ASN A 345 10.78 17.28 1.03
CA ASN A 345 11.77 16.25 0.71
C ASN A 345 13.21 16.76 0.92
N THR A 346 13.51 17.98 0.48
CA THR A 346 14.82 18.61 0.71
C THR A 346 15.09 18.77 2.20
N ARG A 347 14.10 19.25 2.98
CA ARG A 347 14.23 19.37 4.43
C ARG A 347 14.50 18.02 5.08
N LEU A 348 13.78 16.97 4.67
CA LEU A 348 13.97 15.61 5.17
C LEU A 348 15.40 15.08 4.90
N ILE A 349 15.94 15.34 3.71
CA ILE A 349 17.32 14.97 3.36
C ILE A 349 18.33 15.75 4.22
N MET A 350 18.09 17.04 4.46
CA MET A 350 18.97 17.88 5.28
C MET A 350 18.93 17.48 6.77
N GLU A 351 17.75 17.19 7.32
CA GLU A 351 17.58 16.64 8.67
C GLU A 351 18.38 15.34 8.81
N ALA A 352 18.25 14.41 7.85
CA ALA A 352 18.97 13.14 7.87
C ALA A 352 20.48 13.26 7.69
N SER A 353 20.94 14.36 7.09
CA SER A 353 22.37 14.66 6.90
C SER A 353 22.98 15.41 8.08
N GLY A 354 22.22 15.68 9.14
CA GLY A 354 22.67 16.51 10.27
C GLY A 354 22.91 17.98 9.90
N LEU A 355 22.42 18.44 8.74
CA LEU A 355 22.62 19.81 8.24
C LEU A 355 21.59 20.80 8.81
N ILE A 356 20.55 20.30 9.47
CA ILE A 356 19.57 21.09 10.21
C ILE A 356 19.37 20.41 11.57
N GLY A 357 19.82 21.06 12.64
CA GLY A 357 19.40 20.78 14.01
C GLY A 357 18.40 21.84 14.46
N ASP A 358 17.47 21.45 15.33
CA ASP A 358 16.25 22.16 15.80
C ASP A 358 16.17 23.68 15.60
#